data_AF-A0A967VWT7-F1
#
_entry.id   AF-A0A967VWT7-F1
#
_cell.length_a   1.000
_cell.length_b   1.000
_cell.length_c   1.000
_cell.angle_alpha   90.00
_cell.angle_beta   90.00
_cell.angle_gamma   90.00
#
_symmetry.space_group_name_H-M   'P 1'
#
loop_
_entity.id
_entity.type
_entity.pdbx_description
1 polymer ?
#
loop_
_entity_poly.entity_id
_entity_poly.type
_entity_poly.pdbx_seq_one_letter_code
_entity_poly.pdbx_strand_id
1 'polypeptide(L)'
;LDRLEKKFSKAEVDKTLHTFINEFPPIEVYLKKVDIDSYLNGITEGVSNREIVLEEMLLLWLANNNPAFSRYDELFDDESLEHETIYLPLLEELNEFFDDQPHLDLGYGALNLIRLLRSPSESSPDSLKDQLLYIKEKWGAYLKANLKTMWELFLSESFMELWGDLSTDYEMRLLRTLDFITEEQKMRFNPALGAAPTHALEFGGADAEPERFSPDVHWMPSLVLLAKSTLVWLDQLSKKYQRHIYRLDQIPDEELDTLARWGFSGLWLIGIWQRSHASKEIKRRCGNPEAESSAYSLFDYRVANELGGHSAYENLRDRCWQRGIRLASDMVPNHTGIDSKWIREHPDWFIQLPYSPFPS
;
A
#
# COMPACT_ATOMS: atom_id res chain seq x y z
N LEU A 1 3.48 -20.86 -30.42
CA LEU A 1 4.54 -21.89 -30.25
C LEU A 1 4.91 -22.57 -31.57
N ASP A 2 3.97 -23.13 -32.33
CA ASP A 2 4.25 -23.83 -33.60
C ASP A 2 5.13 -23.06 -34.59
N ARG A 3 4.90 -21.74 -34.73
CA ARG A 3 5.71 -20.86 -35.59
C ARG A 3 7.17 -20.78 -35.12
N LEU A 4 7.39 -20.67 -33.81
CA LEU A 4 8.72 -20.63 -33.20
C LEU A 4 9.45 -21.97 -33.40
N GLU A 5 8.80 -23.08 -33.11
CA GLU A 5 9.38 -24.42 -33.27
C GLU A 5 9.71 -24.74 -34.75
N LYS A 6 8.96 -24.16 -35.69
CA LYS A 6 9.25 -24.24 -37.13
C LYS A 6 10.46 -23.39 -37.54
N LYS A 7 10.67 -22.21 -36.93
CA LYS A 7 11.79 -21.31 -37.28
C LYS A 7 13.11 -21.72 -36.61
N PHE A 8 13.07 -22.10 -35.33
CA PHE A 8 14.26 -22.30 -34.50
C PHE A 8 14.39 -23.72 -33.91
N SER A 9 13.67 -24.71 -34.41
CA SER A 9 13.62 -26.07 -33.82
C SER A 9 12.99 -26.15 -32.42
N LYS A 10 12.38 -27.30 -32.12
CA LYS A 10 11.77 -27.53 -30.81
C LYS A 10 12.80 -27.53 -29.66
N ALA A 11 14.00 -28.04 -29.91
CA ALA A 11 15.03 -28.16 -28.87
C ALA A 11 15.55 -26.79 -28.40
N GLU A 12 15.70 -25.81 -29.30
CA GLU A 12 16.17 -24.47 -28.93
C GLU A 12 15.04 -23.70 -28.22
N VAL A 13 13.79 -23.84 -28.65
CA VAL A 13 12.63 -23.28 -27.94
C VAL A 13 12.50 -23.88 -26.53
N ASP A 14 12.60 -25.20 -26.40
CA ASP A 14 12.52 -25.90 -25.11
C ASP A 14 13.65 -25.46 -24.17
N LYS A 15 14.87 -25.29 -24.70
CA LYS A 15 16.01 -24.76 -23.94
C LYS A 15 15.71 -23.36 -23.39
N THR A 16 15.20 -22.44 -24.22
CA THR A 16 14.88 -21.08 -23.80
C THR A 16 13.81 -21.06 -22.71
N LEU A 17 12.71 -21.81 -22.90
CA LEU A 17 11.63 -21.89 -21.90
C LEU A 17 12.12 -22.47 -20.56
N HIS A 18 12.99 -23.49 -20.62
CA HIS A 18 13.55 -24.09 -19.42
C HIS A 18 14.52 -23.15 -18.70
N THR A 19 15.40 -22.45 -19.43
CA THR A 19 16.30 -21.43 -18.84
C THR A 19 15.50 -20.32 -18.18
N PHE A 20 14.44 -19.83 -18.83
CA PHE A 20 13.57 -18.81 -18.25
C PHE A 20 12.95 -19.25 -16.92
N ILE A 21 12.35 -20.44 -16.85
CA ILE A 21 11.77 -20.93 -15.58
C ILE A 21 12.83 -21.12 -14.51
N ASN A 22 14.05 -21.50 -14.88
CA ASN A 22 15.13 -21.67 -13.90
C ASN A 22 15.51 -20.33 -13.24
N GLU A 23 15.46 -19.23 -13.98
CA GLU A 23 15.78 -17.88 -13.50
C GLU A 23 14.56 -17.18 -12.86
N PHE A 24 13.38 -17.34 -13.46
CA PHE A 24 12.10 -16.74 -13.06
C PHE A 24 11.07 -17.84 -12.75
N PRO A 25 11.26 -18.63 -11.68
CA PRO A 25 10.40 -19.78 -11.43
C PRO A 25 8.99 -19.36 -10.99
N PRO A 26 7.93 -19.95 -11.56
CA PRO A 26 6.59 -19.81 -11.01
C PRO A 26 6.54 -20.41 -9.60
N ILE A 27 5.59 -19.95 -8.78
CA ILE A 27 5.52 -20.26 -7.34
C ILE A 27 5.59 -21.77 -7.06
N GLU A 28 4.95 -22.61 -7.88
CA GLU A 28 4.95 -24.06 -7.68
C GLU A 28 6.31 -24.71 -7.90
N VAL A 29 7.07 -24.23 -8.89
CA VAL A 29 8.44 -24.67 -9.19
C VAL A 29 9.40 -24.14 -8.12
N TYR A 30 9.27 -22.86 -7.73
CA TYR A 30 10.07 -22.25 -6.67
C TYR A 30 9.92 -23.00 -5.33
N LEU A 31 8.68 -23.37 -4.97
CA LEU A 31 8.37 -24.15 -3.76
C LEU A 31 8.68 -25.64 -3.92
N LYS A 32 9.26 -26.08 -5.05
CA LYS A 32 9.61 -27.48 -5.35
C LYS A 32 8.43 -28.45 -5.28
N LYS A 33 7.23 -27.98 -5.59
CA LYS A 33 6.03 -28.82 -5.67
C LYS A 33 5.98 -29.60 -6.98
N VAL A 34 6.49 -29.00 -8.05
CA VAL A 34 6.56 -29.56 -9.41
C VAL A 34 7.94 -29.22 -9.99
N ASP A 35 8.54 -30.11 -10.77
CA ASP A 35 9.78 -29.83 -11.51
C ASP A 35 9.51 -29.04 -12.81
N ILE A 36 10.56 -28.50 -13.43
CA ILE A 36 10.44 -27.61 -14.61
C ILE A 36 9.78 -28.33 -15.78
N ASP A 37 10.18 -29.56 -16.08
CA ASP A 37 9.64 -30.33 -17.21
C ASP A 37 8.18 -30.69 -16.99
N SER A 38 7.83 -31.11 -15.77
CA SER A 38 6.45 -31.38 -15.38
C SER A 38 5.58 -30.11 -15.47
N TYR A 39 6.10 -28.95 -15.08
CA TYR A 39 5.40 -27.68 -15.21
C TYR A 39 5.21 -27.29 -16.68
N LEU A 40 6.26 -27.35 -17.52
CA LEU A 40 6.16 -27.01 -18.95
C LEU A 40 5.17 -27.91 -19.71
N ASN A 41 5.03 -29.17 -19.32
CA ASN A 41 4.04 -30.08 -19.92
C ASN A 41 2.62 -29.94 -19.33
N GLY A 42 2.45 -29.05 -18.35
CA GLY A 42 1.19 -28.80 -17.65
C GLY A 42 0.27 -27.80 -18.34
N ILE A 43 -0.91 -27.64 -17.75
CA ILE A 43 -1.94 -26.69 -18.15
C ILE A 43 -2.41 -25.96 -16.89
N THR A 44 -2.43 -24.63 -16.94
CA THR A 44 -2.96 -23.78 -15.86
C THR A 44 -4.15 -23.01 -16.40
N GLU A 45 -5.29 -23.11 -15.72
CA GLU A 45 -6.54 -22.43 -16.10
C GLU A 45 -6.97 -22.66 -17.57
N GLY A 46 -6.64 -23.82 -18.14
CA GLY A 46 -6.98 -24.19 -19.51
C GLY A 46 -5.98 -23.71 -20.58
N VAL A 47 -4.91 -23.03 -20.19
CA VAL A 47 -3.83 -22.56 -21.07
C VAL A 47 -2.58 -23.42 -20.88
N SER A 48 -1.86 -23.69 -21.98
CA SER A 48 -0.59 -24.42 -21.92
C SER A 48 0.44 -23.63 -21.13
N ASN A 49 1.12 -24.26 -20.19
CA ASN A 49 2.14 -23.56 -19.39
C ASN A 49 3.30 -23.02 -20.24
N ARG A 50 3.57 -23.62 -21.41
CA ARG A 50 4.54 -23.09 -22.38
C ARG A 50 4.12 -21.74 -22.97
N GLU A 51 2.81 -21.54 -23.15
CA GLU A 51 2.26 -20.28 -23.67
C GLU A 51 2.31 -19.20 -22.59
N ILE A 52 2.01 -19.57 -21.34
CA ILE A 52 2.16 -18.69 -20.17
C ILE A 52 3.61 -18.22 -20.05
N VAL A 53 4.58 -19.14 -20.12
CA VAL A 53 6.01 -18.79 -20.07
C VAL A 53 6.42 -17.87 -21.22
N LEU A 54 5.85 -18.07 -22.41
CA LEU A 54 6.09 -17.21 -23.57
C LEU A 54 5.56 -15.78 -23.37
N GLU A 55 4.40 -15.66 -22.74
CA GLU A 55 3.82 -14.37 -22.33
C GLU A 55 4.71 -13.68 -21.29
N GLU A 56 5.12 -14.40 -20.24
CA GLU A 56 5.98 -13.85 -19.18
C GLU A 56 7.35 -13.39 -19.72
N MET A 57 7.95 -14.13 -20.66
CA MET A 57 9.17 -13.69 -21.37
C MET A 57 8.95 -12.39 -22.15
N LEU A 58 7.81 -12.22 -22.80
CA LEU A 58 7.48 -10.98 -23.50
C LEU A 58 7.30 -9.81 -22.51
N LEU A 59 6.69 -10.06 -21.34
CA LEU A 59 6.54 -9.05 -20.29
C LEU A 59 7.88 -8.62 -19.71
N LEU A 60 8.80 -9.58 -19.46
CA LEU A 60 10.16 -9.31 -19.04
C LEU A 60 10.89 -8.42 -20.06
N TRP A 61 10.86 -8.81 -21.33
CA TRP A 61 11.48 -8.03 -22.40
C TRP A 61 10.90 -6.62 -22.53
N LEU A 62 9.57 -6.48 -22.45
CA LEU A 62 8.91 -5.17 -22.48
C LEU A 62 9.33 -4.30 -21.29
N ALA A 63 9.52 -4.90 -20.11
CA ALA A 63 9.98 -4.19 -18.93
C ALA A 63 11.43 -3.72 -19.09
N ASN A 64 12.33 -4.60 -19.53
CA ASN A 64 13.76 -4.27 -19.70
C ASN A 64 14.00 -3.28 -20.85
N ASN A 65 13.09 -3.24 -21.84
CA ASN A 65 13.12 -2.24 -22.92
C ASN A 65 12.44 -0.91 -22.55
N ASN A 66 12.02 -0.72 -21.30
CA ASN A 66 11.44 0.53 -20.80
C ASN A 66 12.45 1.28 -19.93
N PRO A 67 13.05 2.40 -20.41
CA PRO A 67 14.08 3.12 -19.64
C PRO A 67 13.61 3.61 -18.27
N ALA A 68 12.30 3.86 -18.10
CA ALA A 68 11.71 4.24 -16.84
C ALA A 68 11.74 3.11 -15.77
N PHE A 69 12.04 1.88 -16.17
CA PHE A 69 12.25 0.73 -15.29
C PHE A 69 13.72 0.47 -14.93
N SER A 70 14.68 1.26 -15.41
CA SER A 70 16.12 1.11 -15.12
C SER A 70 16.52 0.95 -13.64
N ARG A 71 15.66 1.39 -12.70
CA ARG A 71 15.88 1.17 -11.26
C ARG A 71 15.66 -0.28 -10.80
N TYR A 72 15.05 -1.11 -11.64
CA TYR A 72 14.67 -2.49 -11.34
C TYR A 72 15.52 -3.51 -12.11
N ASP A 73 16.53 -3.07 -12.86
CA ASP A 73 17.40 -3.95 -13.65
C ASP A 73 18.04 -5.06 -12.80
N GLU A 74 18.41 -4.77 -11.54
CA GLU A 74 18.96 -5.77 -10.60
C GLU A 74 17.96 -6.90 -10.25
N LEU A 75 16.66 -6.65 -10.38
CA LEU A 75 15.61 -7.63 -10.06
C LEU A 75 15.16 -8.44 -11.27
N PHE A 76 15.36 -7.91 -12.48
CA PHE A 76 14.83 -8.46 -13.73
C PHE A 76 15.93 -8.62 -14.78
N ASP A 77 17.10 -9.10 -14.36
CA ASP A 77 18.26 -9.32 -15.24
C ASP A 77 18.03 -10.52 -16.17
N ASP A 78 18.03 -10.28 -17.49
CA ASP A 78 17.90 -11.29 -18.54
C ASP A 78 19.21 -11.56 -19.31
N GLU A 79 20.37 -11.12 -18.81
CA GLU A 79 21.66 -11.28 -19.47
C GLU A 79 21.96 -12.77 -19.80
N SER A 80 21.62 -13.69 -18.89
CA SER A 80 21.80 -15.13 -19.10
C SER A 80 20.91 -15.65 -20.24
N LEU A 81 19.65 -15.21 -20.31
CA LEU A 81 18.74 -15.56 -21.41
C LEU A 81 19.26 -15.05 -22.76
N GLU A 82 19.76 -13.82 -22.82
CA GLU A 82 20.32 -13.22 -24.03
C GLU A 82 21.54 -13.99 -24.56
N HIS A 83 22.44 -14.42 -23.66
CA HIS A 83 23.69 -15.06 -24.05
C HIS A 83 23.59 -16.57 -24.26
N GLU A 84 22.72 -17.26 -23.52
CA GLU A 84 22.67 -18.71 -23.50
C GLU A 84 21.58 -19.31 -24.41
N THR A 85 20.62 -18.50 -24.86
CA THR A 85 19.40 -19.00 -25.52
C THR A 85 19.05 -18.23 -26.80
N ILE A 86 17.94 -18.59 -27.44
CA ILE A 86 17.40 -17.86 -28.59
C ILE A 86 16.39 -16.77 -28.15
N TYR A 87 16.46 -16.28 -26.90
CA TYR A 87 15.51 -15.33 -26.31
C TYR A 87 15.23 -14.10 -27.20
N LEU A 88 16.25 -13.35 -27.60
CA LEU A 88 16.07 -12.18 -28.46
C LEU A 88 15.53 -12.56 -29.87
N PRO A 89 16.11 -13.53 -30.61
CA PRO A 89 15.53 -14.00 -31.88
C PRO A 89 14.08 -14.49 -31.77
N LEU A 90 13.73 -15.12 -30.64
CA LEU A 90 12.38 -15.61 -30.37
C LEU A 90 11.39 -14.45 -30.20
N LEU A 91 11.78 -13.38 -29.50
CA LEU A 91 10.97 -12.18 -29.32
C LEU A 91 10.83 -11.36 -30.62
N GLU A 92 11.88 -11.31 -31.44
CA GLU A 92 11.80 -10.74 -32.79
C GLU A 92 10.78 -11.50 -33.65
N GLU A 93 10.79 -12.84 -33.61
CA GLU A 93 9.81 -13.67 -34.32
C GLU A 93 8.39 -13.51 -33.76
N LEU A 94 8.23 -13.27 -32.46
CA LEU A 94 6.93 -12.90 -31.88
C LEU A 94 6.44 -11.56 -32.42
N ASN A 95 7.31 -10.56 -32.55
CA ASN A 95 6.93 -9.29 -33.17
C ASN A 95 6.49 -9.47 -34.63
N GLU A 96 7.24 -10.23 -35.43
CA GLU A 96 6.85 -10.58 -36.81
C GLU A 96 5.54 -11.37 -36.86
N PHE A 97 5.29 -12.24 -35.87
CA PHE A 97 4.01 -12.95 -35.77
C PHE A 97 2.83 -12.01 -35.57
N PHE A 98 2.97 -11.00 -34.71
CA PHE A 98 1.92 -10.02 -34.46
C PHE A 98 1.70 -9.04 -35.61
N ASP A 99 2.67 -8.87 -36.51
CA ASP A 99 2.46 -8.14 -37.78
C ASP A 99 1.46 -8.86 -38.70
N ASP A 100 1.31 -10.19 -38.59
CA ASP A 100 0.32 -10.97 -39.35
C ASP A 100 -1.04 -11.09 -38.63
N GLN A 101 -1.17 -10.55 -37.41
CA GLN A 101 -2.40 -10.62 -36.62
C GLN A 101 -3.30 -9.39 -36.86
N PRO A 102 -4.59 -9.45 -36.45
CA PRO A 102 -5.45 -8.28 -36.45
C PRO A 102 -4.81 -7.13 -35.67
N HIS A 103 -4.64 -6.00 -36.34
CA HIS A 103 -4.09 -4.80 -35.72
C HIS A 103 -5.14 -4.10 -34.87
N LEU A 104 -4.65 -3.39 -33.85
CA LEU A 104 -5.45 -2.56 -32.98
C LEU A 104 -5.32 -1.11 -33.44
N ASP A 105 -6.42 -0.50 -33.87
CA ASP A 105 -6.49 0.93 -34.18
C ASP A 105 -7.24 1.66 -33.07
N LEU A 106 -6.49 2.45 -32.30
CA LEU A 106 -7.01 3.26 -31.20
C LEU A 106 -7.26 4.72 -31.61
N GLY A 107 -7.39 4.99 -32.91
CA GLY A 107 -7.65 6.32 -33.46
C GLY A 107 -6.39 7.13 -33.79
N TYR A 108 -5.23 6.50 -33.78
CA TYR A 108 -3.94 7.11 -34.15
C TYR A 108 -3.06 6.17 -34.99
N GLY A 109 -3.66 5.15 -35.61
CA GLY A 109 -3.00 4.22 -36.51
C GLY A 109 -3.13 2.78 -36.03
N ALA A 110 -3.22 1.86 -37.00
CA ALA A 110 -3.24 0.43 -36.75
C ALA A 110 -1.86 -0.04 -36.28
N LEU A 111 -1.78 -0.55 -35.04
CA LEU A 111 -0.56 -1.09 -34.45
C LEU A 111 -0.72 -2.59 -34.18
N ASN A 112 0.37 -3.34 -34.32
CA ASN A 112 0.44 -4.69 -33.77
C ASN A 112 0.47 -4.64 -32.23
N LEU A 113 0.25 -5.78 -31.56
CA LEU A 113 0.18 -5.83 -30.10
C LEU A 113 1.47 -5.33 -29.42
N ILE A 114 2.65 -5.73 -29.92
CA ILE A 114 3.93 -5.37 -29.31
C ILE A 114 4.20 -3.87 -29.43
N ARG A 115 3.97 -3.28 -30.60
CA ARG A 115 4.09 -1.83 -30.83
C ARG A 115 3.11 -1.05 -29.98
N LEU A 116 1.89 -1.56 -29.81
CA LEU A 116 0.93 -0.95 -28.90
C LEU A 116 1.48 -0.95 -27.48
N LEU A 117 1.94 -2.10 -26.96
CA LEU A 117 2.47 -2.19 -25.58
C LEU A 117 3.70 -1.32 -25.34
N ARG A 118 4.52 -1.07 -26.37
CA ARG A 118 5.70 -0.19 -26.30
C ARG A 118 5.38 1.30 -26.42
N SER A 119 4.24 1.67 -26.99
CA SER A 119 3.92 3.07 -27.31
C SER A 119 3.96 4.03 -26.11
N PRO A 120 3.59 3.65 -24.86
CA PRO A 120 3.72 4.54 -23.72
C PRO A 120 5.18 4.84 -23.41
N SER A 121 6.02 3.81 -23.36
CA SER A 121 7.48 3.94 -23.14
C SER A 121 8.12 4.80 -24.22
N GLU A 122 7.77 4.57 -25.50
CA GLU A 122 8.31 5.37 -26.61
C GLU A 122 7.88 6.84 -26.54
N SER A 123 6.66 7.12 -26.08
CA SER A 123 6.16 8.48 -25.92
C SER A 123 6.73 9.19 -24.69
N SER A 124 7.12 8.47 -23.66
CA SER A 124 7.62 9.02 -22.39
C SER A 124 8.67 8.09 -21.75
N PRO A 125 9.89 8.02 -22.33
CA PRO A 125 10.89 7.01 -21.97
C PRO A 125 11.33 7.05 -20.52
N ASP A 126 11.35 8.25 -19.92
CA ASP A 126 11.95 8.47 -18.60
C ASP A 126 10.91 8.65 -17.48
N SER A 127 9.62 8.43 -17.74
CA SER A 127 8.54 8.77 -16.80
C SER A 127 7.38 7.78 -16.79
N LEU A 128 7.34 6.90 -15.79
CA LEU A 128 6.21 5.99 -15.56
C LEU A 128 4.88 6.75 -15.40
N LYS A 129 4.92 7.94 -14.81
CA LYS A 129 3.72 8.78 -14.65
C LYS A 129 3.14 9.17 -16.00
N ASP A 130 3.99 9.67 -16.89
CA ASP A 130 3.54 10.15 -18.20
C ASP A 130 3.15 8.97 -19.11
N GLN A 131 3.79 7.81 -18.95
CA GLN A 131 3.36 6.55 -19.58
C GLN A 131 1.93 6.15 -19.12
N LEU A 132 1.62 6.24 -17.82
CA LEU A 132 0.27 5.96 -17.31
C LEU A 132 -0.77 6.98 -17.80
N LEU A 133 -0.39 8.27 -17.91
CA LEU A 133 -1.24 9.30 -18.51
C LEU A 133 -1.49 9.02 -19.99
N TYR A 134 -0.45 8.64 -20.74
CA TYR A 134 -0.58 8.22 -22.13
C TYR A 134 -1.59 7.08 -22.27
N ILE A 135 -1.47 6.02 -21.47
CA ILE A 135 -2.40 4.88 -21.47
C ILE A 135 -3.82 5.36 -21.18
N LYS A 136 -4.01 6.18 -20.15
CA LYS A 136 -5.32 6.72 -19.78
C LYS A 136 -5.96 7.52 -20.92
N GLU A 137 -5.19 8.37 -21.58
CA GLU A 137 -5.69 9.26 -22.64
C GLU A 137 -5.90 8.53 -23.97
N LYS A 138 -4.96 7.66 -24.37
CA LYS A 138 -4.94 7.01 -25.67
C LYS A 138 -5.70 5.69 -25.70
N TRP A 139 -5.64 4.92 -24.61
CA TRP A 139 -6.27 3.60 -24.54
C TRP A 139 -7.58 3.63 -23.77
N GLY A 140 -7.85 4.69 -23.00
CA GLY A 140 -9.01 4.77 -22.11
C GLY A 140 -10.34 4.45 -22.79
N ALA A 141 -10.59 4.94 -24.01
CA ALA A 141 -11.83 4.65 -24.73
C ALA A 141 -11.97 3.17 -25.10
N TYR A 142 -10.87 2.54 -25.54
CA TYR A 142 -10.84 1.12 -25.88
C TYR A 142 -10.94 0.22 -24.65
N LEU A 143 -10.23 0.56 -23.58
CA LEU A 143 -10.29 -0.17 -22.32
C LEU A 143 -11.70 -0.11 -21.72
N LYS A 144 -12.34 1.07 -21.71
CA LYS A 144 -13.76 1.22 -21.29
C LYS A 144 -14.72 0.40 -22.14
N ALA A 145 -14.54 0.39 -23.46
CA ALA A 145 -15.43 -0.30 -24.38
C ALA A 145 -15.31 -1.84 -24.28
N ASN A 146 -14.09 -2.35 -24.10
CA ASN A 146 -13.82 -3.79 -24.13
C ASN A 146 -13.80 -4.45 -22.74
N LEU A 147 -13.63 -3.71 -21.64
CA LEU A 147 -13.82 -4.25 -20.29
C LEU A 147 -15.22 -4.85 -20.16
N LYS A 148 -16.26 -4.13 -20.60
CA LYS A 148 -17.64 -4.64 -20.59
C LYS A 148 -17.80 -5.93 -21.41
N THR A 149 -17.08 -6.09 -22.52
CA THR A 149 -17.16 -7.26 -23.40
C THR A 149 -16.34 -8.44 -22.88
N MET A 150 -15.15 -8.21 -22.32
CA MET A 150 -14.34 -9.23 -21.63
C MET A 150 -15.07 -9.79 -20.41
N TRP A 151 -15.79 -8.92 -19.71
CA TRP A 151 -16.64 -9.25 -18.57
C TRP A 151 -17.79 -10.20 -18.91
N GLU A 152 -18.36 -10.07 -20.11
CA GLU A 152 -19.44 -10.93 -20.58
C GLU A 152 -18.92 -12.27 -21.14
N LEU A 153 -17.65 -12.35 -21.54
CA LEU A 153 -17.02 -13.54 -22.12
C LEU A 153 -16.34 -14.46 -21.09
N PHE A 154 -15.81 -13.93 -19.99
CA PHE A 154 -15.08 -14.69 -18.95
C PHE A 154 -15.94 -14.97 -17.70
N LEU A 155 -17.09 -15.61 -17.89
CA LEU A 155 -17.94 -16.12 -16.81
C LEU A 155 -17.40 -17.45 -16.23
N SER A 156 -16.33 -17.40 -15.44
CA SER A 156 -16.02 -18.46 -14.48
C SER A 156 -16.10 -17.89 -13.06
N GLU A 157 -16.84 -18.58 -12.17
CA GLU A 157 -17.04 -18.16 -10.77
C GLU A 157 -15.70 -17.99 -10.01
N SER A 158 -14.64 -18.66 -10.47
CA SER A 158 -13.28 -18.58 -9.92
C SER A 158 -12.57 -17.25 -10.15
N PHE A 159 -12.87 -16.52 -11.23
CA PHE A 159 -12.18 -15.26 -11.54
C PHE A 159 -12.65 -14.10 -10.64
N MET A 160 -13.92 -14.15 -10.19
CA MET A 160 -14.54 -13.16 -9.30
C MET A 160 -14.01 -13.20 -7.86
N GLU A 161 -13.52 -14.35 -7.40
CA GLU A 161 -12.99 -14.50 -6.03
C GLU A 161 -11.58 -13.91 -5.86
N LEU A 162 -10.76 -13.92 -6.92
CA LEU A 162 -9.38 -13.42 -6.88
C LEU A 162 -9.27 -11.96 -7.33
N TRP A 163 -10.16 -11.51 -8.22
CA TRP A 163 -10.13 -10.17 -8.80
C TRP A 163 -11.52 -9.53 -8.72
N GLY A 164 -11.85 -8.94 -7.57
CA GLY A 164 -13.10 -8.18 -7.39
C GLY A 164 -13.33 -7.13 -8.49
N ASP A 165 -14.60 -6.76 -8.71
CA ASP A 165 -15.15 -5.84 -9.73
C ASP A 165 -14.15 -4.96 -10.52
N LEU A 166 -13.38 -5.59 -11.42
CA LEU A 166 -12.44 -5.00 -12.38
C LEU A 166 -13.02 -3.86 -13.27
N SER A 167 -14.34 -3.78 -13.47
CA SER A 167 -14.97 -2.76 -14.33
C SER A 167 -14.97 -1.39 -13.66
N THR A 168 -15.08 -1.39 -12.33
CA THR A 168 -15.00 -0.20 -11.50
C THR A 168 -13.55 0.06 -11.01
N ASP A 169 -12.66 -0.93 -11.12
CA ASP A 169 -11.34 -0.94 -10.47
C ASP A 169 -10.19 -0.39 -11.33
N TYR A 170 -10.17 -0.55 -12.65
CA TYR A 170 -9.00 -0.13 -13.46
C TYR A 170 -8.80 1.39 -13.49
N GLU A 171 -9.87 2.18 -13.72
CA GLU A 171 -9.78 3.64 -13.68
C GLU A 171 -9.41 4.13 -12.28
N MET A 172 -9.97 3.51 -11.24
CA MET A 172 -9.60 3.85 -9.86
C MET A 172 -8.16 3.46 -9.54
N ARG A 173 -7.66 2.31 -10.01
CA ARG A 173 -6.26 1.90 -9.84
C ARG A 173 -5.32 2.85 -10.59
N LEU A 174 -5.61 3.18 -11.86
CA LEU A 174 -4.85 4.17 -12.61
C LEU A 174 -4.83 5.52 -11.90
N LEU A 175 -5.99 6.02 -11.47
CA LEU A 175 -6.09 7.30 -10.75
C LEU A 175 -5.34 7.25 -9.42
N ARG A 176 -5.48 6.18 -8.63
CA ARG A 176 -4.78 6.00 -7.36
C ARG A 176 -3.27 5.89 -7.56
N THR A 177 -2.80 5.19 -8.60
CA THR A 177 -1.37 5.09 -8.92
C THR A 177 -0.83 6.44 -9.40
N LEU A 178 -1.58 7.16 -10.24
CA LEU A 178 -1.21 8.52 -10.66
C LEU A 178 -1.17 9.49 -9.48
N ASP A 179 -2.14 9.39 -8.55
CA ASP A 179 -2.17 10.17 -7.32
C ASP A 179 -0.99 9.80 -6.42
N PHE A 180 -0.70 8.50 -6.26
CA PHE A 180 0.45 8.03 -5.47
C PHE A 180 1.78 8.55 -6.04
N ILE A 181 2.01 8.37 -7.35
CA ILE A 181 3.21 8.88 -8.01
C ILE A 181 3.26 10.41 -7.93
N THR A 182 2.11 11.09 -8.05
CA THR A 182 2.04 12.55 -7.87
C THR A 182 2.35 12.96 -6.44
N GLU A 183 1.89 12.24 -5.42
CA GLU A 183 2.21 12.50 -4.01
C GLU A 183 3.68 12.19 -3.69
N GLU A 184 4.27 11.17 -4.31
CA GLU A 184 5.69 10.83 -4.17
C GLU A 184 6.59 11.86 -4.89
N GLN A 185 6.20 12.29 -6.10
CA GLN A 185 6.91 13.28 -6.91
C GLN A 185 6.62 14.72 -6.50
N LYS A 186 5.52 14.98 -5.75
CA LYS A 186 5.30 16.26 -5.09
C LYS A 186 6.54 16.51 -4.26
N MET A 187 7.28 17.56 -4.60
CA MET A 187 8.45 18.00 -3.88
C MET A 187 8.13 18.09 -2.38
N ARG A 188 8.49 17.06 -1.63
CA ARG A 188 8.84 17.22 -0.22
C ARG A 188 10.16 17.98 -0.22
N PHE A 189 10.08 19.30 -0.33
CA PHE A 189 11.22 20.23 -0.30
C PHE A 189 12.31 19.94 -1.34
N ASN A 190 12.38 20.75 -2.39
CA ASN A 190 13.53 20.83 -3.29
C ASN A 190 14.81 21.18 -2.48
N PRO A 191 15.86 20.34 -2.43
CA PRO A 191 17.12 20.71 -1.77
C PRO A 191 17.91 21.78 -2.55
N ALA A 192 17.62 21.97 -3.85
CA ALA A 192 18.37 22.86 -4.75
C ALA A 192 17.79 24.28 -4.86
N LEU A 193 16.47 24.46 -4.65
CA LEU A 193 15.91 25.75 -4.25
C LEU A 193 16.03 25.78 -2.73
N GLY A 194 17.23 26.14 -2.24
CA GLY A 194 17.57 26.13 -0.82
C GLY A 194 16.35 26.52 0.02
N ALA A 195 16.03 25.67 1.00
CA ALA A 195 14.87 25.83 1.87
C ALA A 195 14.66 27.33 2.12
N ALA A 196 13.47 27.85 1.78
CA ALA A 196 13.09 29.21 2.18
C ALA A 196 13.60 29.38 3.60
N PRO A 197 14.52 30.34 3.86
CA PRO A 197 15.48 30.26 4.96
C PRO A 197 14.71 29.77 6.16
N THR A 198 14.97 28.51 6.51
CA THR A 198 14.42 27.95 7.72
C THR A 198 15.24 28.66 8.76
N HIS A 199 14.74 29.83 9.15
CA HIS A 199 15.04 30.35 10.44
C HIS A 199 14.55 29.25 11.36
N ALA A 200 15.47 28.38 11.79
CA ALA A 200 15.30 27.74 13.06
C ALA A 200 14.86 28.87 13.98
N LEU A 201 13.70 28.72 14.61
CA LEU A 201 13.36 29.63 15.68
C LEU A 201 14.53 29.52 16.65
N GLU A 202 15.46 30.46 16.58
CA GLU A 202 16.47 30.64 17.60
C GLU A 202 15.66 31.13 18.78
N PHE A 203 15.25 30.19 19.61
CA PHE A 203 14.71 30.47 20.93
C PHE A 203 15.87 30.98 21.79
N GLY A 204 16.43 32.14 21.42
CA GLY A 204 17.49 32.81 22.16
C GLY A 204 16.96 33.09 23.56
N GLY A 205 17.49 32.35 24.54
CA GLY A 205 17.07 32.41 25.93
C GLY A 205 16.29 31.19 26.46
N ALA A 206 15.93 30.20 25.63
CA ALA A 206 15.33 28.94 26.12
C ALA A 206 16.38 27.96 26.70
N ASP A 207 17.64 28.09 26.33
CA ASP A 207 18.76 27.37 26.98
C ASP A 207 18.99 27.81 28.43
N ALA A 208 18.36 28.91 28.85
CA ALA A 208 18.35 29.38 30.23
C ALA A 208 17.16 28.84 31.04
N GLU A 209 16.34 27.95 30.48
CA GLU A 209 15.39 27.20 31.30
C GLU A 209 16.16 26.17 32.13
N PRO A 210 16.07 26.23 33.47
CA PRO A 210 16.78 25.27 34.32
C PRO A 210 16.24 23.87 34.02
N GLU A 211 17.15 22.95 33.67
CA GLU A 211 16.85 21.53 33.53
C GLU A 211 16.12 21.04 34.79
N ARG A 212 14.82 20.79 34.66
CA ARG A 212 13.97 20.20 35.71
C ARG A 212 13.57 18.78 35.33
N PHE A 213 14.55 17.97 34.98
CA PHE A 213 14.32 16.53 34.85
C PHE A 213 13.83 15.99 36.18
N SER A 214 12.74 15.23 36.13
CA SER A 214 12.36 14.40 37.26
C SER A 214 13.47 13.38 37.48
N PRO A 215 13.88 13.11 38.73
CA PRO A 215 14.84 12.05 38.98
C PRO A 215 14.30 10.71 38.48
N ASP A 216 15.14 9.92 37.83
CA ASP A 216 14.81 8.56 37.44
C ASP A 216 14.45 7.75 38.69
N VAL A 217 13.25 7.20 38.69
CA VAL A 217 12.76 6.32 39.75
C VAL A 217 12.93 4.88 39.30
N HIS A 218 13.16 3.98 40.27
CA HIS A 218 13.55 2.58 40.05
C HIS A 218 12.71 1.80 39.02
N TRP A 219 11.45 2.18 38.78
CA TRP A 219 10.60 1.50 37.81
C TRP A 219 10.86 1.91 36.34
N MET A 220 11.34 3.12 36.08
CA MET A 220 11.52 3.67 34.73
C MET A 220 12.46 2.83 33.84
N PRO A 221 13.68 2.45 34.27
CA PRO A 221 14.59 1.65 33.45
C PRO A 221 14.18 0.17 33.30
N SER A 222 13.18 -0.28 34.07
CA SER A 222 12.68 -1.68 34.05
C SER A 222 11.29 -1.80 33.41
N LEU A 223 10.80 -0.75 32.76
CA LEU A 223 9.49 -0.75 32.11
C LEU A 223 9.49 -1.67 30.87
N VAL A 224 8.58 -2.65 30.85
CA VAL A 224 8.25 -3.46 29.68
C VAL A 224 6.85 -3.07 29.23
N LEU A 225 6.79 -2.31 28.12
CA LEU A 225 5.57 -1.64 27.67
C LEU A 225 4.87 -2.41 26.55
N LEU A 226 3.56 -2.60 26.69
CA LEU A 226 2.68 -3.02 25.59
C LEU A 226 1.87 -1.83 25.09
N ALA A 227 2.00 -1.48 23.82
CA ALA A 227 1.18 -0.46 23.17
C ALA A 227 -0.01 -1.08 22.43
N LYS A 228 -1.21 -0.51 22.61
CA LYS A 228 -2.45 -0.98 21.98
C LYS A 228 -3.26 0.18 21.43
N SER A 229 -3.66 0.07 20.16
CA SER A 229 -4.76 0.88 19.62
C SER A 229 -6.05 0.48 20.33
N THR A 230 -6.62 1.39 21.12
CA THR A 230 -7.67 1.04 22.09
C THR A 230 -8.88 0.37 21.43
N LEU A 231 -9.47 1.00 20.40
CA LEU A 231 -10.67 0.47 19.74
C LEU A 231 -10.42 -0.90 19.07
N VAL A 232 -9.27 -1.05 18.41
CA VAL A 232 -8.89 -2.31 17.77
C VAL A 232 -8.69 -3.41 18.82
N TRP A 233 -8.05 -3.08 19.94
CA TRP A 233 -7.79 -4.04 20.99
C TRP A 233 -9.07 -4.48 21.70
N LEU A 234 -10.01 -3.57 21.96
CA LEU A 234 -11.31 -3.92 22.54
C LEU A 234 -12.12 -4.85 21.62
N ASP A 235 -12.09 -4.64 20.30
CA ASP A 235 -12.67 -5.58 19.32
C ASP A 235 -11.97 -6.95 19.33
N GLN A 236 -10.63 -6.97 19.35
CA GLN A 236 -9.86 -8.22 19.45
C GLN A 236 -10.16 -8.98 20.74
N LEU A 237 -10.27 -8.29 21.88
CA LEU A 237 -10.68 -8.89 23.14
C LEU A 237 -12.11 -9.41 23.07
N SER A 238 -13.01 -8.68 22.41
CA SER A 238 -14.40 -9.13 22.24
C SER A 238 -14.47 -10.48 21.52
N LYS A 239 -13.70 -10.61 20.44
CA LYS A 239 -13.56 -11.87 19.68
C LYS A 239 -12.88 -12.96 20.49
N LYS A 240 -11.80 -12.65 21.21
CA LYS A 240 -11.06 -13.61 22.02
C LYS A 240 -11.90 -14.20 23.16
N TYR A 241 -12.66 -13.35 23.86
CA TYR A 241 -13.45 -13.72 25.03
C TYR A 241 -14.92 -14.00 24.71
N GLN A 242 -15.31 -13.94 23.43
CA GLN A 242 -16.67 -14.20 22.95
C GLN A 242 -17.74 -13.39 23.72
N ARG A 243 -17.43 -12.12 24.00
CA ARG A 243 -18.31 -11.19 24.72
C ARG A 243 -18.10 -9.77 24.21
N HIS A 244 -19.13 -8.91 24.28
CA HIS A 244 -18.98 -7.52 23.85
C HIS A 244 -18.14 -6.71 24.85
N ILE A 245 -16.98 -6.21 24.41
CA ILE A 245 -16.05 -5.37 25.16
C ILE A 245 -15.82 -4.09 24.34
N TYR A 246 -16.41 -2.99 24.79
CA TYR A 246 -16.34 -1.68 24.14
C TYR A 246 -15.95 -0.55 25.10
N ARG A 247 -15.85 -0.83 26.40
CA ARG A 247 -15.40 0.09 27.44
C ARG A 247 -14.14 -0.41 28.14
N LEU A 248 -13.39 0.52 28.74
CA LEU A 248 -12.14 0.22 29.46
C LEU A 248 -12.36 -0.67 30.69
N ASP A 249 -13.46 -0.47 31.42
CA ASP A 249 -13.85 -1.27 32.60
C ASP A 249 -14.26 -2.71 32.24
N GLN A 250 -14.55 -2.99 30.97
CA GLN A 250 -14.96 -4.31 30.48
C GLN A 250 -13.78 -5.20 30.07
N ILE A 251 -12.54 -4.68 30.05
CA ILE A 251 -11.35 -5.51 29.81
C ILE A 251 -11.33 -6.61 30.88
N PRO A 252 -11.21 -7.90 30.53
CA PRO A 252 -11.26 -9.00 31.50
C PRO A 252 -10.05 -9.00 32.44
N ASP A 253 -10.26 -9.43 33.69
CA ASP A 253 -9.17 -9.58 34.66
C ASP A 253 -8.18 -10.66 34.22
N GLU A 254 -8.66 -11.71 33.57
CA GLU A 254 -7.86 -12.82 33.02
C GLU A 254 -6.89 -12.34 31.93
N GLU A 255 -7.27 -11.30 31.18
CA GLU A 255 -6.38 -10.67 30.20
C GLU A 255 -5.26 -9.90 30.93
N LEU A 256 -5.61 -9.12 31.95
CA LEU A 256 -4.63 -8.38 32.75
C LEU A 256 -3.67 -9.33 33.49
N ASP A 257 -4.18 -10.44 34.02
CA ASP A 257 -3.38 -11.51 34.63
C ASP A 257 -2.41 -12.13 33.60
N THR A 258 -2.87 -12.33 32.37
CA THR A 258 -2.03 -12.83 31.29
C THR A 258 -0.90 -11.85 30.94
N LEU A 259 -1.21 -10.56 30.82
CA LEU A 259 -0.20 -9.53 30.55
C LEU A 259 0.85 -9.47 31.67
N ALA A 260 0.42 -9.50 32.92
CA ALA A 260 1.32 -9.51 34.07
C ALA A 260 2.21 -10.77 34.09
N ARG A 261 1.63 -11.95 33.80
CA ARG A 261 2.38 -13.21 33.71
C ARG A 261 3.41 -13.22 32.59
N TRP A 262 3.15 -12.53 31.48
CA TRP A 262 4.12 -12.34 30.40
C TRP A 262 5.23 -11.33 30.75
N GLY A 263 5.15 -10.65 31.89
CA GLY A 263 6.16 -9.71 32.37
C GLY A 263 5.96 -8.28 31.88
N PHE A 264 4.80 -7.95 31.30
CA PHE A 264 4.49 -6.55 30.98
C PHE A 264 4.23 -5.77 32.27
N SER A 265 4.93 -4.65 32.44
CA SER A 265 4.80 -3.73 33.57
C SER A 265 4.19 -2.39 33.17
N GLY A 266 3.94 -2.18 31.87
CA GLY A 266 3.21 -1.03 31.34
C GLY A 266 2.22 -1.40 30.24
N LEU A 267 1.10 -0.71 30.20
CA LEU A 267 0.08 -0.78 29.15
C LEU A 267 -0.22 0.63 28.65
N TRP A 268 0.19 0.91 27.41
CA TRP A 268 -0.10 2.16 26.72
C TRP A 268 -1.33 2.00 25.84
N LEU A 269 -2.37 2.77 26.15
CA LEU A 269 -3.61 2.82 25.38
C LEU A 269 -3.62 4.04 24.46
N ILE A 270 -3.55 3.77 23.16
CA ILE A 270 -3.56 4.81 22.11
C ILE A 270 -5.01 5.18 21.81
N GLY A 271 -5.30 6.48 21.84
CA GLY A 271 -6.59 7.04 21.42
C GLY A 271 -7.74 6.87 22.41
N ILE A 272 -7.47 7.03 23.72
CA ILE A 272 -8.48 7.03 24.79
C ILE A 272 -9.22 8.36 24.93
N TRP A 273 -8.64 9.44 24.42
CA TRP A 273 -9.21 10.79 24.49
C TRP A 273 -10.42 10.94 23.57
N GLN A 274 -11.28 11.92 23.89
CA GLN A 274 -12.43 12.27 23.10
C GLN A 274 -12.00 12.76 21.72
N ARG A 275 -12.57 12.17 20.66
CA ARG A 275 -12.16 12.45 19.28
C ARG A 275 -13.11 13.42 18.59
N SER A 276 -12.57 14.10 17.58
CA SER A 276 -13.25 15.06 16.70
C SER A 276 -14.34 14.40 15.85
N HIS A 277 -15.56 14.92 15.88
CA HIS A 277 -16.63 14.45 15.00
C HIS A 277 -16.40 14.88 13.56
N ALA A 278 -15.86 16.09 13.34
CA ALA A 278 -15.50 16.57 12.01
C ALA A 278 -14.47 15.66 11.32
N SER A 279 -13.47 15.16 12.05
CA SER A 279 -12.48 14.21 11.52
C SER A 279 -13.13 12.93 10.99
N LYS A 280 -14.10 12.37 11.73
CA LYS A 280 -14.88 11.21 11.30
C LYS A 280 -15.63 11.49 10.00
N GLU A 281 -16.35 12.60 9.98
CA GLU A 281 -17.20 12.99 8.86
C GLU A 281 -16.39 13.24 7.58
N ILE A 282 -15.24 13.90 7.68
CA ILE A 282 -14.33 14.12 6.54
C ILE A 282 -13.90 12.78 5.94
N LYS A 283 -13.43 11.82 6.77
CA LYS A 283 -13.01 10.51 6.27
C LYS A 283 -14.14 9.74 5.58
N ARG A 284 -15.36 9.83 6.13
CA ARG A 284 -16.54 9.21 5.52
C ARG A 284 -16.88 9.80 4.17
N ARG A 285 -16.85 11.13 4.05
CA ARG A 285 -17.06 11.83 2.77
C ARG A 285 -15.99 11.54 1.74
N CYS A 286 -14.75 11.28 2.17
CA CYS A 286 -13.65 10.87 1.31
C CYS A 286 -13.67 9.37 0.93
N GLY A 287 -14.79 8.67 1.12
CA GLY A 287 -14.98 7.30 0.63
C GLY A 287 -14.71 6.19 1.65
N ASN A 288 -14.56 6.49 2.94
CA ASN A 288 -14.39 5.48 3.98
C ASN A 288 -15.56 5.52 5.01
N PRO A 289 -16.73 4.93 4.70
CA PRO A 289 -17.93 5.04 5.54
C PRO A 289 -17.76 4.42 6.94
N GLU A 290 -16.93 3.40 7.06
CA GLU A 290 -16.64 2.70 8.32
C GLU A 290 -15.54 3.37 9.15
N ALA A 291 -14.94 4.46 8.65
CA ALA A 291 -13.85 5.13 9.36
C ALA A 291 -14.30 5.76 10.67
N GLU A 292 -13.49 5.54 11.70
CA GLU A 292 -13.49 6.36 12.92
C GLU A 292 -12.49 7.52 12.82
N SER A 293 -12.69 8.53 13.66
CA SER A 293 -11.76 9.65 13.82
C SER A 293 -10.35 9.16 14.15
N SER A 294 -9.34 9.87 13.64
CA SER A 294 -7.95 9.62 14.03
C SER A 294 -7.80 9.71 15.54
N ALA A 295 -6.98 8.84 16.14
CA ALA A 295 -6.66 8.89 17.56
C ALA A 295 -6.00 10.22 17.98
N TYR A 296 -5.39 10.93 17.02
CA TYR A 296 -4.73 12.23 17.22
C TYR A 296 -5.57 13.42 16.75
N SER A 297 -6.79 13.20 16.25
CA SER A 297 -7.74 14.28 15.97
C SER A 297 -8.63 14.48 17.19
N LEU A 298 -8.08 15.13 18.22
CA LEU A 298 -8.73 15.27 19.52
C LEU A 298 -9.80 16.37 19.53
N PHE A 299 -10.95 16.08 20.13
CA PHE A 299 -11.93 17.12 20.47
C PHE A 299 -11.58 17.78 21.81
N ASP A 300 -11.30 16.97 22.83
CA ASP A 300 -10.93 17.42 24.18
C ASP A 300 -10.08 16.33 24.88
N TYR A 301 -9.24 16.72 25.83
CA TYR A 301 -8.41 15.83 26.65
C TYR A 301 -9.21 15.19 27.80
N ARG A 302 -10.34 14.59 27.46
CA ARG A 302 -11.19 13.81 28.35
C ARG A 302 -11.27 12.38 27.84
N VAL A 303 -11.26 11.40 28.73
CA VAL A 303 -11.48 10.00 28.33
C VAL A 303 -12.83 9.90 27.64
N ALA A 304 -12.87 9.33 26.44
CA ALA A 304 -14.08 9.28 25.62
C ALA A 304 -15.23 8.58 26.37
N ASN A 305 -16.42 9.19 26.34
CA ASN A 305 -17.61 8.64 26.99
C ASN A 305 -17.99 7.25 26.44
N GLU A 306 -17.75 7.02 25.15
CA GLU A 306 -17.97 5.75 24.47
C GLU A 306 -17.10 4.62 25.04
N LEU A 307 -15.89 4.96 25.51
CA LEU A 307 -14.97 4.06 26.21
C LEU A 307 -15.29 3.92 27.71
N GLY A 308 -16.31 4.63 28.18
CA GLY A 308 -16.79 4.65 29.55
C GLY A 308 -16.32 5.80 30.41
N GLY A 309 -15.60 6.76 29.84
CA GLY A 309 -15.22 7.99 30.50
C GLY A 309 -14.23 7.78 31.64
N HIS A 310 -14.14 8.78 32.52
CA HIS A 310 -13.13 8.81 33.58
C HIS A 310 -13.26 7.64 34.56
N SER A 311 -14.49 7.25 34.93
CA SER A 311 -14.73 6.16 35.88
C SER A 311 -14.28 4.79 35.35
N ALA A 312 -14.47 4.53 34.05
CA ALA A 312 -13.99 3.29 33.44
C ALA A 312 -12.46 3.24 33.39
N TYR A 313 -11.81 4.38 33.13
CA TYR A 313 -10.36 4.52 33.22
C TYR A 313 -9.85 4.25 34.65
N GLU A 314 -10.47 4.85 35.67
CA GLU A 314 -10.05 4.65 37.07
C GLU A 314 -10.17 3.19 37.49
N ASN A 315 -11.28 2.53 37.11
CA ASN A 315 -11.46 1.10 37.35
C ASN A 315 -10.33 0.26 36.73
N LEU A 316 -10.03 0.50 35.45
CA LEU A 316 -8.95 -0.21 34.75
C LEU A 316 -7.58 0.09 35.38
N ARG A 317 -7.30 1.36 35.70
CA ARG A 317 -6.06 1.80 36.36
C ARG A 317 -5.83 1.02 37.63
N ASP A 318 -6.83 0.93 38.50
CA ASP A 318 -6.70 0.29 39.81
C ASP A 318 -6.48 -1.21 39.67
N ARG A 319 -7.18 -1.87 38.75
CA ARG A 319 -7.03 -3.30 38.44
C ARG A 319 -5.68 -3.63 37.80
N CYS A 320 -5.16 -2.77 36.94
CA CYS A 320 -3.81 -2.88 36.38
C CYS A 320 -2.76 -2.67 37.48
N TRP A 321 -2.96 -1.69 38.36
CA TRP A 321 -2.02 -1.36 39.42
C TRP A 321 -1.84 -2.52 40.42
N GLN A 322 -2.93 -3.21 40.77
CA GLN A 322 -2.88 -4.42 41.59
C GLN A 322 -1.99 -5.53 41.01
N ARG A 323 -1.77 -5.52 39.69
CA ARG A 323 -0.94 -6.47 38.94
C ARG A 323 0.44 -5.92 38.59
N GLY A 324 0.80 -4.74 39.09
CA GLY A 324 2.06 -4.08 38.79
C GLY A 324 2.13 -3.45 37.38
N ILE A 325 0.99 -3.33 36.68
CA ILE A 325 0.92 -2.74 35.34
C ILE A 325 0.58 -1.25 35.45
N ARG A 326 1.43 -0.39 34.87
CA ARG A 326 1.23 1.06 34.78
C ARG A 326 0.47 1.41 33.51
N LEU A 327 -0.56 2.24 33.62
CA LEU A 327 -1.23 2.77 32.43
C LEU A 327 -0.49 3.99 31.88
N ALA A 328 -0.42 4.07 30.57
CA ALA A 328 0.08 5.22 29.84
C ALA A 328 -0.86 5.58 28.69
N SER A 329 -0.80 6.85 28.26
CA SER A 329 -1.53 7.37 27.11
C SER A 329 -0.70 8.46 26.45
N ASP A 330 -0.98 8.68 25.18
CA ASP A 330 -0.49 9.81 24.40
C ASP A 330 -0.85 11.14 25.04
N MET A 331 0.06 12.10 25.01
CA MET A 331 -0.20 13.52 25.22
C MET A 331 0.45 14.27 24.06
N VAL A 332 -0.37 14.87 23.20
CA VAL A 332 0.06 15.37 21.88
C VAL A 332 -0.49 16.78 21.69
N PRO A 333 0.13 17.79 22.33
CA PRO A 333 -0.47 19.11 22.51
C PRO A 333 -0.45 19.97 21.23
N ASN A 334 0.12 19.46 20.15
CA ASN A 334 0.23 20.11 18.84
C ASN A 334 -0.79 19.58 17.80
N HIS A 335 -1.64 18.61 18.15
CA HIS A 335 -2.63 18.04 17.24
C HIS A 335 -4.04 18.02 17.88
N THR A 336 -4.94 18.86 17.36
CA THR A 336 -6.37 18.89 17.72
C THR A 336 -7.22 18.79 16.46
N GLY A 337 -8.44 18.25 16.58
CA GLY A 337 -9.43 18.31 15.51
C GLY A 337 -9.84 19.74 15.18
N ILE A 338 -10.28 19.97 13.93
CA ILE A 338 -10.72 21.29 13.46
C ILE A 338 -11.94 21.84 14.23
N ASP A 339 -12.73 20.94 14.81
CA ASP A 339 -13.90 21.23 15.64
C ASP A 339 -13.57 21.14 17.15
N SER A 340 -12.30 21.03 17.53
CA SER A 340 -11.90 20.83 18.92
C SER A 340 -12.37 21.97 19.82
N LYS A 341 -12.52 21.63 21.10
CA LYS A 341 -12.87 22.58 22.14
C LYS A 341 -11.83 23.70 22.26
N TRP A 342 -10.55 23.37 22.10
CA TRP A 342 -9.46 24.35 22.16
C TRP A 342 -9.55 25.37 21.04
N ILE A 343 -9.81 24.96 19.79
CA ILE A 343 -10.00 25.92 18.68
C ILE A 343 -11.19 26.86 18.95
N ARG A 344 -12.26 26.32 19.57
CA ARG A 344 -13.49 27.08 19.83
C ARG A 344 -13.38 28.06 21.00
N GLU A 345 -12.73 27.65 22.08
CA GLU A 345 -12.67 28.40 23.34
C GLU A 345 -11.37 29.19 23.50
N HIS A 346 -10.28 28.73 22.87
CA HIS A 346 -8.95 29.31 22.93
C HIS A 346 -8.31 29.43 21.53
N PRO A 347 -8.96 30.14 20.59
CA PRO A 347 -8.40 30.32 19.25
C PRO A 347 -7.05 31.06 19.27
N ASP A 348 -6.75 31.81 20.34
CA ASP A 348 -5.49 32.50 20.60
C ASP A 348 -4.30 31.55 20.84
N TRP A 349 -4.54 30.26 21.13
CA TRP A 349 -3.47 29.26 21.23
C TRP A 349 -2.97 28.76 19.87
N PHE A 350 -3.65 29.13 18.78
CA PHE A 350 -3.34 28.67 17.43
C PHE A 350 -2.83 29.82 16.56
N ILE A 351 -1.90 29.51 15.65
CA ILE A 351 -1.48 30.46 14.61
C ILE A 351 -2.61 30.58 13.58
N GLN A 352 -3.05 31.81 13.34
CA GLN A 352 -4.14 32.12 12.42
C GLN A 352 -3.65 32.90 11.20
N LEU A 353 -4.35 32.72 10.07
CA LEU A 353 -4.17 33.54 8.88
C LEU A 353 -5.46 34.33 8.62
N PRO A 354 -5.37 35.59 8.14
CA PRO A 354 -6.55 36.39 7.82
C PRO A 354 -7.25 35.95 6.52
N TYR A 355 -6.74 34.94 5.83
CA TYR A 355 -7.27 34.39 4.59
C TYR A 355 -7.17 32.85 4.59
N SER A 356 -7.97 32.19 3.74
CA SER A 356 -7.90 30.74 3.55
C SER A 356 -6.56 30.33 2.92
N PRO A 357 -5.79 29.41 3.52
CA PRO A 357 -4.53 28.94 2.93
C PRO A 357 -4.73 27.98 1.75
N PHE A 358 -5.96 27.50 1.51
CA PHE A 358 -6.29 26.66 0.38
C PHE A 358 -6.99 27.49 -0.71
N PRO A 359 -6.54 27.43 -1.98
CA PRO A 359 -7.23 28.10 -3.08
C PRO A 359 -8.64 27.51 -3.23
N SER A 360 -9.63 28.41 -3.25
CA SER A 360 -11.05 28.11 -3.43
C SER A 360 -11.39 27.66 -4.83
#